data_AF-A0A1H9NCI4-F1
#
_entry.id   AF-A0A1H9NCI4-F1
#
_cell.length_a   1.000
_cell.length_b   1.000
_cell.length_c   1.000
_cell.angle_alpha   90.00
_cell.angle_beta   90.00
_cell.angle_gamma   90.00
#
_symmetry.space_group_name_H-M   'P 1'
#
loop_
_entity.id
_entity.type
_entity.pdbx_description
1 polymer ?
#
loop_
_entity_poly.entity_id
_entity_poly.type
_entity_poly.pdbx_seq_one_letter_code
_entity_poly.pdbx_strand_id
1 'polypeptide(L)'
;MKNLVSIISACLLFITACQSNSVKEAKSKIDSTITSGETNNTSASECYQYLKNRDSAFLTLKIDGDQFTGALSYNLFEKDKNAGNIAGIVKGDTLIAEYTFQSEGSSSTRQVAWLKQGDRLQEGFGDVEEVDGKTRFKNTSTLKFGEALVFSKTSCK
;
A
#
# COMPACT_ATOMS: atom_id res chain seq x y z
N MET A 1 -21.65 -4.90 -52.67
CA MET A 1 -23.11 -4.72 -52.80
C MET A 1 -23.61 -4.17 -51.47
N LYS A 2 -24.29 -3.03 -51.53
CA LYS A 2 -24.66 -2.18 -50.39
C LYS A 2 -26.06 -2.54 -49.93
N ASN A 3 -26.26 -2.76 -48.64
CA ASN A 3 -27.57 -2.79 -48.01
C ASN A 3 -27.50 -1.96 -46.72
N LEU A 4 -27.76 -0.67 -46.88
CA LEU A 4 -28.19 0.25 -45.83
C LEU A 4 -29.65 -0.07 -45.50
N VAL A 5 -30.08 0.06 -44.23
CA VAL A 5 -31.27 0.85 -43.80
C VAL A 5 -31.26 0.96 -42.26
N SER A 6 -31.39 2.21 -41.79
CA SER A 6 -31.57 2.66 -40.40
C SER A 6 -33.04 2.75 -39.99
N ILE A 7 -33.34 2.54 -38.69
CA ILE A 7 -34.52 3.05 -37.96
C ILE A 7 -34.06 3.24 -36.49
N ILE A 8 -33.69 4.44 -36.01
CA ILE A 8 -34.50 5.51 -35.37
C ILE A 8 -35.42 5.02 -34.24
N SER A 9 -35.13 5.37 -32.97
CA SER A 9 -35.94 6.33 -32.19
C SER A 9 -35.75 6.21 -30.66
N ALA A 10 -35.31 7.31 -30.07
CA ALA A 10 -35.68 7.89 -28.77
C ALA A 10 -36.04 6.99 -27.57
N CYS A 11 -35.15 6.97 -26.57
CA CYS A 11 -35.56 6.83 -25.17
C CYS A 11 -35.35 8.17 -24.46
N LEU A 12 -36.47 8.81 -24.09
CA LEU A 12 -36.55 9.97 -23.22
C LEU A 12 -36.34 9.57 -21.75
N LEU A 13 -35.63 10.48 -21.08
CA LEU A 13 -35.47 10.77 -19.65
C LEU A 13 -36.55 10.27 -18.67
N PHE A 14 -36.09 9.76 -17.52
CA PHE A 14 -36.73 10.04 -16.23
C PHE A 14 -35.70 10.51 -15.20
N ILE A 15 -35.91 11.75 -14.76
CA ILE A 15 -35.35 12.37 -13.56
C ILE A 15 -36.17 11.90 -12.35
N THR A 16 -35.52 11.45 -11.29
CA THR A 16 -36.13 11.42 -9.94
C THR A 16 -35.11 11.90 -8.92
N ALA A 17 -35.33 13.12 -8.44
CA ALA A 17 -34.66 13.68 -7.28
C ALA A 17 -35.27 13.07 -6.01
N CYS A 18 -34.43 12.71 -5.03
CA CYS A 18 -34.86 12.53 -3.65
C CYS A 18 -34.01 13.44 -2.77
N GLN A 19 -34.64 14.53 -2.34
CA GLN A 19 -34.22 15.34 -1.21
C GLN A 19 -35.29 15.10 -0.14
N SER A 20 -34.90 14.63 1.05
CA SER A 20 -35.40 15.15 2.32
C SER A 20 -34.91 14.33 3.52
N ASN A 21 -34.64 15.09 4.58
CA ASN A 21 -34.75 14.75 6.00
C ASN A 21 -33.52 14.15 6.68
N SER A 22 -32.70 15.09 7.17
CA SER A 22 -32.07 15.04 8.49
C SER A 22 -33.05 14.59 9.58
N VAL A 23 -32.69 13.55 10.33
CA VAL A 23 -33.18 13.32 11.70
C VAL A 23 -31.98 13.22 12.62
N LYS A 24 -32.08 13.97 13.70
CA LYS A 24 -31.08 14.20 14.73
C LYS A 24 -30.89 12.98 15.63
N GLU A 25 -29.64 12.83 16.05
CA GLU A 25 -29.15 12.42 17.37
C GLU A 25 -30.05 11.54 18.26
N ALA A 26 -29.57 10.32 18.52
CA ALA A 26 -29.87 9.60 19.75
C ALA A 26 -28.62 9.66 20.66
N LYS A 27 -28.72 10.55 21.66
CA LYS A 27 -27.79 10.69 22.79
C LYS A 27 -27.92 9.47 23.71
N SER A 28 -26.88 8.63 23.80
CA SER A 28 -26.77 7.66 24.89
C SER A 28 -25.62 8.08 25.81
N LYS A 29 -26.02 8.55 26.99
CA LYS A 29 -25.14 8.80 28.13
C LYS A 29 -24.91 7.45 28.80
N ILE A 30 -23.69 6.92 28.74
CA ILE A 30 -23.23 5.91 29.71
C ILE A 30 -21.93 6.43 30.31
N ASP A 31 -22.07 6.87 31.55
CA ASP A 31 -21.00 7.15 32.48
C ASP A 31 -20.38 5.82 32.90
N SER A 32 -19.08 5.67 32.68
CA SER A 32 -18.27 4.64 33.32
C SER A 32 -16.85 5.16 33.42
N THR A 33 -16.56 5.69 34.59
CA THR A 33 -15.21 5.93 35.08
C THR A 33 -14.49 4.59 35.18
N ILE A 34 -13.63 4.30 34.20
CA ILE A 34 -12.58 3.30 34.33
C ILE A 34 -11.27 4.00 33.98
N THR A 35 -10.54 4.40 35.01
CA THR A 35 -9.10 4.55 34.96
C THR A 35 -8.51 3.18 34.66
N SER A 36 -8.20 2.94 33.40
CA SER A 36 -7.19 1.97 33.00
C SER A 36 -6.27 2.74 32.07
N GLY A 37 -5.02 2.90 32.50
CA GLY A 37 -3.98 3.45 31.67
C GLY A 37 -3.73 2.49 30.51
N GLU A 38 -4.51 2.62 29.45
CA GLU A 38 -4.07 2.26 28.12
C GLU A 38 -2.98 3.27 27.76
N THR A 39 -1.73 2.87 27.96
CA THR A 39 -0.67 3.33 27.07
C THR A 39 -1.13 2.98 25.67
N ASN A 40 -1.78 3.94 25.01
CA ASN A 40 -1.88 4.03 23.57
C ASN A 40 -0.44 4.08 23.06
N ASN A 41 0.20 2.91 22.99
CA ASN A 41 1.33 2.68 22.11
C ASN A 41 0.73 2.72 20.70
N THR A 42 0.36 3.92 20.26
CA THR A 42 0.25 4.21 18.84
C THR A 42 1.64 3.90 18.30
N SER A 43 1.81 2.72 17.72
CA SER A 43 3.07 2.32 17.12
C SER A 43 3.56 3.45 16.24
N ALA A 44 4.65 4.08 16.66
CA ALA A 44 5.17 5.25 15.97
C ALA A 44 5.51 4.84 14.54
N SER A 45 5.02 5.60 13.56
CA SER A 45 5.37 5.37 12.17
C SER A 45 6.88 5.54 12.00
N GLU A 46 7.53 4.57 11.37
CA GLU A 46 8.89 4.71 10.89
C GLU A 46 8.87 5.11 9.42
N CYS A 47 9.69 6.08 9.03
CA CYS A 47 9.78 6.52 7.65
C CYS A 47 11.20 6.36 7.12
N TYR A 48 11.30 5.94 5.88
CA TYR A 48 12.54 5.66 5.18
C TYR A 48 12.47 6.24 3.77
N GLN A 49 13.62 6.68 3.27
CA GLN A 49 13.74 7.19 1.91
C GLN A 49 14.98 6.65 1.21
N TYR A 50 14.88 6.49 -0.09
CA TYR A 50 16.00 6.33 -0.99
C TYR A 50 16.06 7.55 -1.91
N LEU A 51 17.23 8.17 -2.02
CA LEU A 51 17.49 9.29 -2.92
C LEU A 51 18.85 9.04 -3.57
N LYS A 52 18.87 8.86 -4.89
CA LYS A 52 20.11 8.70 -5.65
C LYS A 52 19.90 9.20 -7.08
N ASN A 53 20.76 10.08 -7.55
CA ASN A 53 20.63 10.70 -8.88
C ASN A 53 19.24 11.31 -9.07
N ARG A 54 18.45 10.80 -10.02
CA ARG A 54 17.08 11.24 -10.34
C ARG A 54 16.01 10.30 -9.77
N ASP A 55 16.42 9.29 -9.02
CA ASP A 55 15.54 8.29 -8.44
C ASP A 55 15.19 8.66 -7.00
N SER A 56 13.93 8.45 -6.65
CA SER A 56 13.45 8.57 -5.29
C SER A 56 12.49 7.43 -4.94
N ALA A 57 12.55 6.97 -3.70
CA ALA A 57 11.54 6.08 -3.15
C ALA A 57 11.27 6.43 -1.68
N PHE A 58 10.04 6.25 -1.25
CA PHE A 58 9.61 6.53 0.13
C PHE A 58 8.83 5.35 0.67
N LEU A 59 9.12 5.01 1.92
CA LEU A 59 8.52 3.91 2.65
C LEU A 59 8.11 4.37 4.04
N THR A 60 6.85 4.17 4.38
CA THR A 60 6.32 4.38 5.73
C THR A 60 5.90 3.03 6.30
N LEU A 61 6.30 2.73 7.53
CA LEU A 61 6.01 1.49 8.23
C LEU A 61 5.31 1.80 9.56
N LYS A 62 4.23 1.08 9.85
CA LYS A 62 3.59 0.99 11.16
C LYS A 62 3.70 -0.46 11.61
N ILE A 63 4.61 -0.70 12.55
CA ILE A 63 4.92 -2.04 13.06
C ILE A 63 4.10 -2.30 14.31
N ASP A 64 3.41 -3.43 14.35
CA ASP A 64 2.62 -3.90 15.49
C ASP A 64 2.93 -5.38 15.74
N GLY A 65 3.79 -5.63 16.73
CA GLY A 65 4.39 -6.94 16.97
C GLY A 65 5.13 -7.47 15.73
N ASP A 66 4.73 -8.66 15.28
CA ASP A 66 5.32 -9.33 14.11
C ASP A 66 4.65 -8.94 12.78
N GLN A 67 3.66 -8.04 12.81
CA GLN A 67 2.97 -7.56 11.61
C GLN A 67 3.30 -6.09 11.36
N PHE A 68 3.19 -5.67 10.10
CA PHE A 68 3.29 -4.26 9.78
C PHE A 68 2.41 -3.89 8.58
N THR A 69 2.02 -2.63 8.56
CA THR A 69 1.37 -2.00 7.41
C THR A 69 2.15 -0.76 6.99
N GLY A 70 1.88 -0.25 5.79
CA GLY A 70 2.61 0.89 5.31
C GLY A 70 2.18 1.39 3.95
N ALA A 71 2.93 2.38 3.47
CA ALA A 71 2.84 2.89 2.12
C ALA A 71 4.24 2.89 1.49
N LEU A 72 4.29 2.57 0.21
CA LEU A 72 5.51 2.50 -0.58
C LEU A 72 5.30 3.26 -1.88
N SER A 73 6.29 4.06 -2.26
CA SER A 73 6.30 4.75 -3.55
C SER A 73 7.68 4.69 -4.16
N TYR A 74 7.72 4.45 -5.47
CA TYR A 74 8.90 4.55 -6.30
C TYR A 74 8.65 5.59 -7.39
N ASN A 75 9.60 6.49 -7.53
CA ASN A 75 9.69 7.46 -8.60
C ASN A 75 11.10 7.36 -9.17
N LEU A 76 11.28 6.35 -10.03
CA LEU A 76 12.54 6.03 -10.67
C LEU A 76 12.57 6.70 -12.05
N PHE A 77 13.71 7.28 -12.40
CA PHE A 77 13.89 7.97 -13.66
C PHE A 77 13.67 7.02 -14.84
N GLU A 78 12.98 7.50 -15.88
CA GLU A 78 12.59 6.72 -17.08
C GLU A 78 11.69 5.50 -16.81
N LYS A 79 11.15 5.38 -15.60
CA LYS A 79 10.12 4.39 -15.25
C LYS A 79 8.84 5.09 -14.85
N ASP A 80 7.73 4.37 -15.01
CA ASP A 80 6.46 4.83 -14.50
C ASP A 80 6.49 4.85 -12.97
N LYS A 81 6.10 6.00 -12.41
CA LYS A 81 5.91 6.13 -10.97
C LYS A 81 4.84 5.13 -10.53
N ASN A 82 5.15 4.38 -9.48
CA ASN A 82 4.16 3.54 -8.82
C ASN A 82 4.14 3.84 -7.32
N ALA A 83 2.94 3.80 -6.74
CA ALA A 83 2.72 3.97 -5.32
C ALA A 83 1.54 3.11 -4.88
N GLY A 84 1.58 2.66 -3.64
CA GLY A 84 0.59 1.75 -3.10
C GLY A 84 0.81 1.43 -1.64
N ASN A 85 0.01 0.49 -1.15
CA ASN A 85 0.03 0.07 0.25
C ASN A 85 0.78 -1.24 0.39
N ILE A 86 1.37 -1.44 1.56
CA ILE A 86 2.02 -2.69 1.94
C ILE A 86 1.43 -3.25 3.23
N ALA A 87 1.36 -4.58 3.29
CA ALA A 87 1.04 -5.31 4.51
C ALA A 87 1.92 -6.56 4.56
N GLY A 88 2.51 -6.83 5.72
CA GLY A 88 3.52 -7.86 5.83
C GLY A 88 3.84 -8.27 7.25
N ILE A 89 4.91 -9.04 7.36
CA ILE A 89 5.40 -9.59 8.62
C ILE A 89 6.89 -9.34 8.81
N VAL A 90 7.29 -9.24 10.08
CA VAL A 90 8.68 -9.17 10.52
C VAL A 90 9.13 -10.59 10.89
N LYS A 91 10.25 -11.02 10.31
CA LYS A 91 10.92 -12.30 10.61
C LYS A 91 12.37 -12.04 10.98
N GLY A 92 12.64 -11.90 12.29
CA GLY A 92 13.94 -11.40 12.76
C GLY A 92 14.19 -10.01 12.20
N ASP A 93 15.28 -9.85 11.45
CA ASP A 93 15.64 -8.58 10.82
C ASP A 93 15.01 -8.38 9.43
N THR A 94 14.24 -9.33 8.93
CA THR A 94 13.69 -9.31 7.58
C THR A 94 12.21 -8.94 7.59
N LEU A 95 11.84 -7.90 6.85
CA LEU A 95 10.46 -7.51 6.58
C LEU A 95 10.05 -8.11 5.24
N ILE A 96 8.91 -8.79 5.18
CA ILE A 96 8.36 -9.36 3.94
C ILE A 96 6.90 -8.93 3.83
N ALA A 97 6.52 -8.32 2.71
CA ALA A 97 5.18 -7.79 2.52
C ALA A 97 4.62 -8.05 1.12
N GLU A 98 3.30 -8.06 1.03
CA GLU A 98 2.60 -7.80 -0.23
C GLU A 98 2.53 -6.28 -0.46
N TYR A 99 2.89 -5.86 -1.67
CA TYR A 99 2.78 -4.50 -2.16
C TYR A 99 1.73 -4.42 -3.25
N THR A 100 0.62 -3.75 -2.95
CA THR A 100 -0.51 -3.57 -3.86
C THR A 100 -0.51 -2.13 -4.38
N PHE A 101 -0.36 -1.98 -5.69
CA PHE A 101 -0.23 -0.69 -6.38
C PHE A 101 -1.15 -0.64 -7.60
N GLN A 102 -1.38 0.57 -8.10
CA GLN A 102 -2.14 0.78 -9.34
C GLN A 102 -1.18 0.77 -10.53
N SER A 103 -1.53 0.03 -11.58
CA SER A 103 -0.83 -0.11 -12.85
C SER A 103 -1.85 -0.08 -13.97
N GLU A 104 -1.75 0.90 -14.86
CA GLU A 104 -2.58 0.98 -16.08
C GLU A 104 -4.11 0.94 -15.81
N GLY A 105 -4.56 1.51 -14.68
CA GLY A 105 -5.97 1.50 -14.29
C GLY A 105 -6.45 0.19 -13.65
N SER A 106 -5.54 -0.73 -13.35
CA SER A 106 -5.79 -1.97 -12.63
C SER A 106 -4.90 -2.07 -11.39
N SER A 107 -5.30 -2.88 -10.41
CA SER A 107 -4.47 -3.13 -9.23
C SER A 107 -3.59 -4.37 -9.44
N SER A 108 -2.30 -4.22 -9.18
CA SER A 108 -1.31 -5.30 -9.21
C SER A 108 -0.74 -5.50 -7.82
N THR A 109 -0.42 -6.76 -7.47
CA THR A 109 0.22 -7.09 -6.19
C THR A 109 1.50 -7.89 -6.41
N ARG A 110 2.59 -7.44 -5.80
CA ARG A 110 3.87 -8.16 -5.78
C ARG A 110 4.44 -8.26 -4.37
N GLN A 111 5.22 -9.29 -4.08
CA GLN A 111 6.00 -9.31 -2.85
C GLN A 111 7.20 -8.38 -2.93
N VAL A 112 7.51 -7.78 -1.79
CA VAL A 112 8.69 -6.95 -1.52
C VAL A 112 9.28 -7.40 -0.20
N ALA A 113 10.60 -7.24 -0.05
CA ALA A 113 11.29 -7.60 1.17
C ALA A 113 12.39 -6.60 1.48
N TRP A 114 12.68 -6.42 2.77
CA TRP A 114 13.80 -5.63 3.24
C TRP A 114 14.54 -6.31 4.36
N LEU A 115 15.86 -6.22 4.35
CA LEU A 115 16.70 -6.54 5.51
C LEU A 115 16.98 -5.26 6.29
N LYS A 116 16.57 -5.24 7.57
CA LYS A 116 16.80 -4.12 8.48
C LYS A 116 18.18 -4.20 9.10
N GLN A 117 18.93 -3.11 8.98
CA GLN A 117 20.27 -2.98 9.56
C GLN A 117 20.42 -1.57 10.17
N GLY A 118 20.19 -1.48 11.48
CA GLY A 118 20.12 -0.19 12.17
C GLY A 118 19.02 0.70 11.58
N ASP A 119 19.42 1.87 11.07
CA ASP A 119 18.56 2.87 10.42
C ASP A 119 18.48 2.70 8.89
N ARG A 120 18.85 1.53 8.38
CA ARG A 120 18.80 1.22 6.94
C ARG A 120 17.89 0.04 6.67
N LEU A 121 17.20 0.10 5.54
CA LEU A 121 16.47 -1.02 4.96
C LEU A 121 17.07 -1.34 3.60
N GLN A 122 17.68 -2.51 3.46
CA GLN A 122 18.19 -2.99 2.17
C GLN A 122 17.07 -3.74 1.47
N GLU A 123 16.62 -3.26 0.31
CA GLU A 123 15.64 -3.98 -0.49
C GLU A 123 16.21 -5.32 -0.98
N GLY A 124 15.38 -6.36 -0.90
CA GLY A 124 15.70 -7.70 -1.32
C GLY A 124 15.17 -8.00 -2.72
N PHE A 125 15.90 -8.84 -3.45
CA PHE A 125 15.45 -9.38 -4.73
C PHE A 125 15.80 -10.87 -4.82
N GLY A 126 15.07 -11.58 -5.68
CA GLY A 126 15.26 -13.01 -5.92
C GLY A 126 14.28 -13.48 -6.98
N ASP A 127 14.34 -14.77 -7.29
CA ASP A 127 13.44 -15.37 -8.28
C ASP A 127 11.99 -15.26 -7.81
N VAL A 128 11.13 -14.88 -8.76
CA VAL A 128 9.69 -14.73 -8.54
C VAL A 128 8.88 -15.69 -9.40
N GLU A 129 7.66 -15.95 -8.96
CA GLU A 129 6.63 -16.70 -9.67
C GLU A 129 5.29 -16.00 -9.54
N GLU A 130 4.36 -16.32 -10.43
CA GLU A 130 2.98 -15.87 -10.33
C GLU A 130 2.16 -16.94 -9.61
N VAL A 131 1.49 -16.54 -8.53
CA VAL A 131 0.57 -17.39 -7.75
C VAL A 131 -0.69 -16.58 -7.46
N ASP A 132 -1.84 -17.09 -7.90
CA ASP A 132 -3.15 -16.44 -7.73
C ASP A 132 -3.18 -14.98 -8.23
N GLY A 133 -2.54 -14.72 -9.38
CA GLY A 133 -2.46 -13.37 -9.98
C GLY A 133 -1.55 -12.39 -9.22
N LYS A 134 -0.74 -12.88 -8.28
CA LYS A 134 0.24 -12.09 -7.52
C LYS A 134 1.66 -12.55 -7.86
N THR A 135 2.57 -11.61 -8.03
CA THR A 135 4.01 -11.94 -8.16
C THR A 135 4.60 -12.17 -6.77
N ARG A 136 5.12 -13.37 -6.49
CA ARG A 136 5.69 -13.75 -5.19
C ARG A 136 7.11 -14.27 -5.33
N PHE A 137 7.92 -14.18 -4.27
CA PHE A 137 9.23 -14.81 -4.26
C PHE A 137 9.08 -16.33 -4.22
N LYS A 138 9.79 -17.04 -5.10
CA LYS A 138 9.82 -18.52 -5.09
C LYS A 138 10.38 -19.07 -3.77
N ASN A 139 11.40 -18.39 -3.24
CA ASN A 139 12.03 -18.77 -1.97
C ASN A 139 12.56 -17.53 -1.25
N THR A 140 11.96 -17.21 -0.10
CA THR A 140 12.37 -16.05 0.70
C THR A 140 13.73 -16.21 1.37
N SER A 141 14.21 -17.45 1.54
CA SER A 141 15.51 -17.73 2.16
C SER A 141 16.69 -17.53 1.20
N THR A 142 16.44 -17.41 -0.10
CA THR A 142 17.47 -17.16 -1.12
C THR A 142 17.50 -15.71 -1.59
N LEU A 143 16.79 -14.82 -0.90
CA LEU A 143 16.79 -13.40 -1.22
C LEU A 143 18.19 -12.81 -1.05
N LYS A 144 18.56 -11.99 -2.03
CA LYS A 144 19.80 -11.21 -2.01
C LYS A 144 19.48 -9.79 -1.55
N PHE A 145 20.29 -9.27 -0.65
CA PHE A 145 20.16 -7.93 -0.09
C PHE A 145 21.43 -7.12 -0.37
N GLY A 146 21.29 -5.79 -0.45
CA GLY A 146 22.43 -4.88 -0.62
C GLY A 146 22.83 -4.61 -2.07
N GLU A 147 22.30 -5.35 -3.04
CA GLU A 147 22.51 -5.09 -4.48
C GLU A 147 21.37 -4.29 -5.13
N ALA A 148 20.30 -4.00 -4.37
CA ALA A 148 19.15 -3.19 -4.80
C ALA A 148 19.12 -1.82 -4.07
N LEU A 149 17.94 -1.21 -3.94
CA LEU A 149 17.79 0.09 -3.27
C LEU A 149 18.08 -0.06 -1.77
N VAL A 150 18.80 0.90 -1.21
CA VAL A 150 19.02 0.99 0.24
C VAL A 150 18.37 2.25 0.76
N PHE A 151 17.34 2.07 1.57
CA PHE A 151 16.63 3.17 2.19
C PHE A 151 17.32 3.55 3.49
N SER A 152 17.33 4.84 3.79
CA SER A 152 17.81 5.42 5.04
C SER A 152 16.63 5.99 5.82
N LYS A 153 16.63 5.84 7.14
CA LYS A 153 15.62 6.39 8.03
C LYS A 153 15.54 7.91 7.87
N THR A 154 14.34 8.45 7.94
CA THR A 154 14.04 9.87 7.81
C THR A 154 12.82 10.23 8.65
N SER A 155 12.56 11.53 8.81
CA SER A 155 11.33 12.00 9.45
C SER A 155 10.13 11.69 8.57
N CYS A 156 9.05 11.22 9.18
CA CYS A 156 7.76 11.11 8.50
C CYS A 156 7.26 12.51 8.07
N LYS A 157 6.59 12.54 6.92
CA LYS A 157 6.01 13.75 6.33
C LYS A 157 4.51 13.81 6.56
#